data_AF-A0A2E7HB42-F1
#
_entry.id   AF-A0A2E7HB42-F1
#
_cell.length_a   1.000
_cell.length_b   1.000
_cell.length_c   1.000
_cell.angle_alpha   90.00
_cell.angle_beta   90.00
_cell.angle_gamma   90.00
#
_symmetry.space_group_name_H-M   'P 1'
#
loop_
_entity.id
_entity.type
_entity.pdbx_description
1 polymer ?
#
loop_
_entity_poly.entity_id
_entity_poly.type
_entity_poly.pdbx_seq_one_letter_code
_entity_poly.pdbx_strand_id
1 'polypeptide(L)'
;MKKIIQILILLIPFIFLVFIISCSNNSNNQFSEFKLEKDLKKIELYLKEKDLILVEHRRTSNQQFTPSESELLEPVLKVINFPSININSECLDVGADIRESFNNYPIFVLSEENEILAYLVKFPNSTGIVSANKNLIPVILLDDLLKYLGC
;
A
#
# COMPACT_ATOMS: atom_id res chain seq x y z
N MET A 1 17.36 -52.87 30.22
CA MET A 1 17.91 -51.52 29.98
C MET A 1 18.32 -51.26 28.52
N LYS A 2 19.12 -52.12 27.86
CA LYS A 2 19.57 -51.90 26.46
C LYS A 2 18.44 -51.66 25.42
N LYS A 3 17.32 -52.39 25.51
CA LYS A 3 16.17 -52.22 24.59
C LYS A 3 15.44 -50.87 24.74
N ILE A 4 15.35 -50.33 25.96
CA ILE A 4 14.69 -49.04 26.23
C ILE A 4 15.53 -47.90 25.65
N ILE A 5 16.85 -47.99 25.79
CA ILE A 5 17.80 -47.01 25.24
C ILE A 5 17.75 -47.01 23.71
N GLN A 6 17.63 -48.17 23.06
CA GLN A 6 17.46 -48.26 21.60
C GLN A 6 16.17 -47.60 21.11
N ILE A 7 15.05 -47.78 21.82
CA ILE A 7 13.78 -47.13 21.49
C ILE A 7 13.90 -45.60 21.64
N LEU A 8 14.57 -45.14 22.69
CA LEU A 8 14.79 -43.71 22.93
C LEU A 8 15.61 -43.06 21.80
N ILE A 9 16.68 -43.73 21.35
CA ILE A 9 17.54 -43.24 20.25
C ILE A 9 16.77 -43.18 18.93
N LEU A 10 15.86 -44.13 18.69
CA LEU A 10 15.03 -44.16 17.48
C LEU A 10 13.96 -43.06 17.45
N LEU A 11 13.56 -42.53 18.61
CA LEU A 11 12.57 -41.45 18.72
C LEU A 11 13.16 -40.04 18.52
N ILE A 12 14.48 -39.87 18.73
CA ILE A 12 15.17 -38.59 18.52
C ILE A 12 14.94 -37.99 17.12
N PRO A 13 15.09 -38.74 16.00
CA PRO A 13 14.82 -38.18 14.68
C PRO A 13 13.35 -37.81 14.46
N PHE A 14 12.41 -38.55 15.08
CA PHE A 14 10.98 -38.22 15.04
C PHE A 14 10.67 -36.92 15.80
N ILE A 15 11.28 -36.71 16.96
CA ILE A 15 11.11 -35.48 17.75
C ILE A 15 11.69 -34.28 17.00
N PHE A 16 12.85 -34.43 16.36
CA PHE A 16 13.43 -33.39 15.51
C PHE A 16 12.55 -33.08 14.30
N LEU A 17 11.97 -34.10 13.67
CA LEU A 17 11.10 -33.93 12.50
C LEU A 17 9.79 -33.22 12.88
N VAL A 18 9.21 -33.54 14.04
CA VAL A 18 8.06 -32.80 14.60
C VAL A 18 8.43 -31.36 14.93
N PHE A 19 9.62 -31.10 15.47
CA PHE A 19 10.08 -29.73 15.75
C PHE A 19 10.30 -28.92 14.46
N ILE A 20 10.89 -29.51 13.42
CA ILE A 20 11.09 -28.86 12.13
C ILE A 20 9.75 -28.56 11.44
N ILE A 21 8.80 -29.51 11.45
CA ILE A 21 7.44 -29.29 10.92
C ILE A 21 6.71 -28.23 11.75
N SER A 22 6.84 -28.22 13.07
CA SER A 22 6.20 -27.21 13.93
C SER A 22 6.82 -25.82 13.79
N CYS A 23 8.12 -25.71 13.52
CA CYS A 23 8.77 -24.45 13.19
C CYS A 23 8.45 -24.00 11.75
N SER A 24 8.28 -24.93 10.80
CA SER A 24 7.82 -24.65 9.43
C SER A 24 6.37 -24.19 9.40
N ASN A 25 5.52 -24.76 10.26
CA ASN A 25 4.11 -24.37 10.37
C ASN A 25 3.91 -23.10 11.21
N ASN A 26 4.99 -22.47 11.66
CA ASN A 26 4.96 -21.12 12.22
C ASN A 26 5.08 -20.05 11.12
N SER A 27 4.86 -20.40 9.85
CA SER A 27 4.15 -19.47 8.98
C SER A 27 2.72 -19.39 9.48
N ASN A 28 2.50 -18.58 10.53
CA ASN A 28 1.30 -17.77 10.59
C ASN A 28 1.29 -16.93 9.30
N ASN A 29 0.96 -17.55 8.17
CA ASN A 29 0.26 -16.92 7.08
C ASN A 29 -1.16 -16.63 7.60
N GLN A 30 -1.24 -15.88 8.71
CA GLN A 30 -2.16 -14.78 8.73
C GLN A 30 -1.78 -13.99 7.49
N PHE A 31 -2.55 -14.19 6.43
CA PHE A 31 -3.03 -13.04 5.67
C PHE A 31 -3.54 -12.08 6.73
N SER A 32 -2.62 -11.27 7.29
CA SER A 32 -2.95 -10.23 8.23
C SER A 32 -3.88 -9.37 7.41
N GLU A 33 -5.17 -9.47 7.71
CA GLU A 33 -6.23 -8.61 7.23
C GLU A 33 -5.62 -7.22 7.07
N PHE A 34 -5.45 -6.79 5.81
CA PHE A 34 -4.60 -5.66 5.46
C PHE A 34 -4.98 -4.48 6.34
N LYS A 35 -4.13 -4.15 7.31
CA LYS A 35 -4.40 -3.03 8.22
C LYS A 35 -4.01 -1.76 7.50
N LEU A 36 -4.92 -1.30 6.64
CA LEU A 36 -4.87 0.02 6.06
C LEU A 36 -5.10 1.00 7.21
N GLU A 37 -4.00 1.47 7.78
CA GLU A 37 -4.04 2.39 8.90
C GLU A 37 -4.50 3.74 8.37
N LYS A 38 -5.81 3.99 8.51
CA LYS A 38 -6.45 5.27 8.19
C LYS A 38 -5.75 6.36 8.99
N ASP A 39 -4.96 7.18 8.30
CA ASP A 39 -4.18 8.21 8.97
C ASP A 39 -4.14 9.48 8.14
N LEU A 40 -5.05 10.41 8.46
CA LEU A 40 -5.09 11.75 7.88
C LEU A 40 -3.75 12.48 8.06
N LYS A 41 -2.96 12.14 9.09
CA LYS A 41 -1.62 12.72 9.29
C LYS A 41 -0.63 12.27 8.23
N LYS A 42 -0.80 11.08 7.65
CA LYS A 42 0.04 10.63 6.52
C LYS A 42 -0.24 11.47 5.28
N ILE A 43 -1.50 11.79 5.01
CA ILE A 43 -1.86 12.70 3.90
C ILE A 43 -1.16 14.05 4.08
N GLU A 44 -1.24 14.60 5.29
CA GLU A 44 -0.59 15.87 5.60
C GLU A 44 0.95 15.79 5.51
N LEU A 45 1.56 14.73 6.05
CA LEU A 45 3.02 14.54 6.00
C LEU A 45 3.57 14.38 4.59
N TYR A 46 2.87 13.62 3.74
CA TYR A 46 3.41 13.23 2.44
C TYR A 46 3.02 14.20 1.32
N LEU A 47 1.85 14.84 1.39
CA LEU A 47 1.26 15.55 0.25
C LEU A 47 1.13 17.06 0.44
N LYS A 48 0.92 17.55 1.67
CA LYS A 48 0.62 18.97 1.93
C LYS A 48 1.69 19.89 1.37
N GLU A 49 1.22 21.00 0.77
CA GLU A 49 2.04 22.10 0.25
C GLU A 49 3.04 21.67 -0.83
N LYS A 50 2.81 20.52 -1.47
CA LYS A 50 3.63 20.02 -2.58
C LYS A 50 2.90 20.16 -3.90
N ASP A 51 3.68 20.31 -4.96
CA ASP A 51 3.23 20.14 -6.32
C ASP A 51 3.22 18.64 -6.64
N LEU A 52 2.05 18.14 -7.06
CA LEU A 52 1.79 16.73 -7.22
C LEU A 52 1.42 16.40 -8.67
N ILE A 53 1.92 15.27 -9.15
CA ILE A 53 1.55 14.70 -10.43
C ILE A 53 0.85 13.36 -10.16
N LEU A 54 -0.41 13.26 -10.54
CA LEU A 54 -1.22 12.06 -10.38
C LEU A 54 -1.18 11.27 -11.68
N VAL A 55 -0.73 10.02 -11.59
CA VAL A 55 -0.52 9.12 -12.73
C VAL A 55 -1.24 7.81 -12.49
N GLU A 56 -2.09 7.38 -13.42
CA GLU A 56 -2.74 6.07 -13.33
C GLU A 56 -1.72 4.93 -13.43
N HIS A 57 -1.83 3.96 -12.54
CA HIS A 57 -1.11 2.70 -12.61
C HIS A 57 -1.95 1.68 -13.39
N ARG A 58 -1.84 1.71 -14.72
CA ARG A 58 -2.62 0.88 -15.64
C ARG A 58 -2.14 -0.56 -15.67
N ARG A 59 -0.85 -0.79 -15.39
CA ARG A 59 -0.21 -2.12 -15.38
C ARG A 59 0.17 -2.55 -13.97
N THR A 60 -0.81 -2.97 -13.17
CA THR A 60 -0.63 -3.44 -11.78
C THR A 60 0.08 -4.81 -11.66
N SER A 61 1.19 -4.99 -12.37
CA SER A 61 2.04 -6.19 -12.30
C SER A 61 2.94 -6.11 -11.06
N ASN A 62 3.17 -7.25 -10.42
CA ASN A 62 4.02 -7.35 -9.23
C ASN A 62 5.52 -7.23 -9.53
N GLN A 63 5.93 -7.24 -10.80
CA GLN A 63 7.35 -7.32 -11.18
C GLN A 63 8.07 -5.98 -11.13
N GLN A 64 7.36 -4.86 -11.18
CA GLN A 64 7.93 -3.52 -11.06
C GLN A 64 6.85 -2.54 -10.58
N PHE A 65 7.04 -1.92 -9.43
CA PHE A 65 6.09 -0.97 -8.84
C PHE A 65 6.56 0.47 -9.05
N THR A 66 6.67 0.85 -10.32
CA THR A 66 7.04 2.20 -10.74
C THR A 66 6.18 2.59 -11.95
N PRO A 67 5.82 3.88 -12.11
CA PRO A 67 5.20 4.35 -13.32
C PRO A 67 6.07 4.04 -14.54
N SER A 68 5.46 3.61 -15.63
CA SER A 68 6.12 3.49 -16.93
C SER A 68 6.29 4.86 -17.59
N GLU A 69 7.23 4.99 -18.53
CA GLU A 69 7.43 6.24 -19.29
C GLU A 69 6.15 6.72 -19.98
N SER A 70 5.35 5.80 -20.54
CA SER A 70 4.06 6.14 -21.15
C SER A 70 3.05 6.69 -20.15
N GLU A 71 3.04 6.19 -18.92
CA GLU A 71 2.15 6.69 -17.86
C GLU A 71 2.61 8.09 -17.39
N LEU A 72 3.91 8.33 -17.30
CA LEU A 72 4.47 9.65 -16.93
C LEU A 72 4.16 10.74 -17.96
N LEU A 73 4.05 10.39 -19.25
CA LEU A 73 3.69 11.34 -20.31
C LEU A 73 2.20 11.71 -20.31
N GLU A 74 1.36 10.91 -19.66
CA GLU A 74 -0.10 11.07 -19.61
C GLU A 74 -0.61 11.18 -18.16
N PRO A 75 -0.22 12.23 -17.40
CA PRO A 75 -0.75 12.43 -16.06
C PRO A 75 -2.25 12.71 -16.12
N VAL A 76 -3.02 12.13 -15.19
CA VAL A 76 -4.46 12.37 -15.11
C VAL A 76 -4.79 13.70 -14.47
N LEU A 77 -3.96 14.15 -13.54
CA LEU A 77 -4.13 15.44 -12.87
C LEU A 77 -2.76 15.97 -12.43
N LYS A 78 -2.61 17.28 -12.49
CA LYS A 78 -1.51 18.00 -11.84
C LYS A 78 -2.12 18.94 -10.82
N VAL A 79 -1.63 18.86 -9.58
CA VAL A 79 -2.07 19.73 -8.50
C VAL A 79 -0.90 20.59 -8.09
N ILE A 80 -1.11 21.90 -8.09
CA ILE A 80 -0.13 22.86 -7.60
C ILE A 80 -0.49 23.19 -6.15
N ASN A 81 0.49 23.14 -5.26
CA ASN A 81 0.38 23.45 -3.84
C ASN A 81 -0.80 22.72 -3.16
N PHE A 82 -0.69 21.40 -3.04
CA PHE A 82 -1.75 20.56 -2.49
C PHE A 82 -2.20 21.06 -1.09
N PRO A 83 -3.51 21.21 -0.85
CA PRO A 83 -4.00 21.96 0.30
C PRO A 83 -3.77 21.24 1.62
N SER A 84 -3.77 22.04 2.70
CA SER A 84 -3.92 21.54 4.06
C SER A 84 -5.36 21.07 4.31
N ILE A 85 -5.57 20.30 5.39
CA ILE A 85 -6.88 19.79 5.79
C ILE A 85 -7.95 20.88 5.79
N ASN A 86 -9.09 20.61 5.14
CA ASN A 86 -10.23 21.49 5.20
C ASN A 86 -11.13 21.08 6.37
N ILE A 87 -11.20 21.94 7.40
CA ILE A 87 -12.11 21.74 8.55
C ILE A 87 -13.52 22.27 8.22
N ASN A 88 -13.63 23.10 7.17
CA ASN A 88 -14.91 23.61 6.69
C ASN A 88 -15.52 22.57 5.74
N SER A 89 -16.82 22.33 5.86
CA SER A 89 -17.53 21.20 5.24
C SER A 89 -17.73 21.29 3.72
N GLU A 90 -16.98 22.13 3.03
CA GLU A 90 -17.07 22.29 1.58
C GLU A 90 -15.91 21.55 0.90
N CYS A 91 -16.27 20.71 -0.07
CA CYS A 91 -15.30 19.96 -0.87
C CYS A 91 -14.42 20.93 -1.65
N LEU A 92 -13.11 20.88 -1.43
CA LEU A 92 -12.16 21.68 -2.19
C LEU A 92 -12.16 21.28 -3.67
N ASP A 93 -11.90 22.24 -4.56
CA ASP A 93 -11.87 22.01 -6.02
C ASP A 93 -10.98 20.83 -6.39
N VAL A 94 -9.77 20.75 -5.82
CA VAL A 94 -8.86 19.61 -6.02
C VAL A 94 -9.46 18.27 -5.60
N GLY A 95 -10.30 18.24 -4.56
CA GLY A 95 -10.99 17.02 -4.14
C GLY A 95 -12.06 16.60 -5.15
N ALA A 96 -12.78 17.57 -5.73
CA ALA A 96 -13.68 17.31 -6.84
C ALA A 96 -12.94 16.82 -8.08
N ASP A 97 -11.85 17.49 -8.47
CA ASP A 97 -11.01 17.13 -9.62
C ASP A 97 -10.42 15.72 -9.47
N ILE A 98 -9.90 15.38 -8.29
CA ILE A 98 -9.39 14.04 -8.00
C ILE A 98 -10.52 13.02 -8.12
N ARG A 99 -11.70 13.29 -7.54
CA ARG A 99 -12.84 12.37 -7.61
C ARG A 99 -13.29 12.11 -9.05
N GLU A 100 -13.30 13.15 -9.90
CA GLU A 100 -13.69 13.04 -11.30
C GLU A 100 -12.61 12.37 -12.16
N SER A 101 -11.34 12.59 -11.84
CA SER A 101 -10.20 11.99 -12.53
C SER A 101 -9.97 10.52 -12.11
N PHE A 102 -10.45 10.12 -10.94
CA PHE A 102 -10.25 8.78 -10.41
C PHE A 102 -11.20 7.77 -11.07
N ASN A 103 -10.70 7.04 -12.05
CA ASN A 103 -11.43 5.97 -12.70
C ASN A 103 -11.47 4.68 -11.83
N ASN A 104 -10.90 3.59 -12.35
CA ASN A 104 -10.84 2.27 -11.71
C ASN A 104 -9.40 1.78 -11.47
N TYR A 105 -8.40 2.53 -11.95
CA TYR A 105 -7.01 2.22 -11.71
C TYR A 105 -6.52 2.92 -10.44
N PRO A 106 -5.64 2.28 -9.66
CA PRO A 106 -4.87 2.98 -8.64
C PRO A 106 -4.05 4.11 -9.26
N ILE A 107 -3.71 5.11 -8.45
CA ILE A 107 -2.96 6.28 -8.88
C ILE A 107 -1.65 6.37 -8.11
N PHE A 108 -0.54 6.53 -8.81
CA PHE A 108 0.70 7.03 -8.23
C PHE A 108 0.58 8.53 -8.00
N VAL A 109 0.92 8.97 -6.79
CA VAL A 109 1.06 10.38 -6.46
C VAL A 109 2.54 10.69 -6.45
N LEU A 110 2.98 11.50 -7.40
CA LEU A 110 4.40 11.82 -7.63
C LEU A 110 4.71 13.27 -7.25
N SER A 111 5.96 13.54 -6.89
CA SER A 111 6.51 14.90 -6.86
C SER A 111 6.78 15.42 -8.29
N GLU A 112 7.15 16.70 -8.43
CA GLU A 112 7.60 17.25 -9.71
C GLU A 112 8.83 16.54 -10.29
N GLU A 113 9.67 15.95 -9.44
CA GLU A 113 10.85 15.18 -9.82
C GLU A 113 10.52 13.72 -10.19
N ASN A 114 9.23 13.38 -10.29
CA ASN A 114 8.70 12.03 -10.52
C ASN A 114 9.01 11.02 -9.39
N GLU A 115 9.32 11.48 -8.18
CA GLU A 115 9.46 10.61 -7.01
C GLU A 115 8.08 10.14 -6.54
N ILE A 116 7.93 8.84 -6.25
CA ILE A 116 6.65 8.29 -5.76
C ILE A 116 6.46 8.68 -4.28
N LEU A 117 5.55 9.62 -4.03
CA LEU A 117 5.24 10.09 -2.68
C LEU A 117 4.19 9.23 -1.99
N ALA A 118 3.18 8.76 -2.74
CA ALA A 118 2.12 7.92 -2.22
C ALA A 118 1.45 7.08 -3.31
N TYR A 119 0.65 6.11 -2.88
CA TYR A 119 -0.17 5.28 -3.74
C TYR A 119 -1.64 5.37 -3.34
N LEU A 120 -2.43 6.00 -4.21
CA LEU A 120 -3.85 6.24 -3.99
C LEU A 120 -4.67 5.07 -4.55
N VAL A 121 -5.49 4.47 -3.69
CA VAL A 121 -6.29 3.29 -4.02
C VAL A 121 -7.76 3.52 -3.68
N LYS A 122 -8.66 3.01 -4.52
CA LYS A 122 -10.11 3.04 -4.27
C LYS A 122 -10.54 2.01 -3.22
N PHE A 123 -9.90 0.84 -3.23
CA PHE A 123 -10.29 -0.29 -2.39
C PHE A 123 -9.11 -0.77 -1.54
N PRO A 124 -9.36 -1.16 -0.28
CA PRO A 124 -8.32 -1.60 0.65
C PRO A 124 -7.71 -2.98 0.30
N ASN A 125 -8.28 -3.71 -0.66
CA ASN A 125 -7.91 -5.09 -0.99
C ASN A 125 -7.34 -5.24 -2.41
N SER A 126 -6.51 -4.29 -2.87
CA SER A 126 -5.89 -4.36 -4.22
C SER A 126 -4.48 -4.96 -4.19
N THR A 127 -4.09 -5.66 -5.27
CA THR A 127 -2.75 -6.24 -5.43
C THR A 127 -1.63 -5.20 -5.36
N GLY A 128 -1.90 -3.97 -5.83
CA GLY A 128 -0.96 -2.86 -5.76
C GLY A 128 -0.54 -2.47 -4.34
N ILE A 129 -1.39 -2.69 -3.33
CA ILE A 129 -1.07 -2.40 -1.92
C ILE A 129 0.08 -3.26 -1.42
N VAL A 130 0.12 -4.54 -1.83
CA VAL A 130 1.22 -5.45 -1.47
C VAL A 130 2.55 -4.91 -1.99
N SER A 131 2.54 -4.42 -3.23
CA SER A 131 3.72 -3.85 -3.87
C SER A 131 4.12 -2.52 -3.25
N ALA A 132 3.18 -1.62 -2.96
CA ALA A 132 3.44 -0.37 -2.25
C ALA A 132 4.10 -0.61 -0.89
N ASN A 133 3.54 -1.51 -0.09
CA ASN A 133 4.06 -1.85 1.23
C ASN A 133 5.47 -2.44 1.18
N LYS A 134 5.77 -3.31 0.20
CA LYS A 134 7.12 -3.86 -0.01
C LYS A 134 8.15 -2.78 -0.32
N ASN A 135 7.74 -1.71 -0.99
CA ASN A 135 8.59 -0.57 -1.34
C ASN A 135 8.48 0.58 -0.32
N LEU A 136 7.81 0.37 0.82
CA LEU A 136 7.61 1.37 1.88
C LEU A 136 6.89 2.66 1.39
N ILE A 137 6.08 2.54 0.33
CA ILE A 137 5.30 3.66 -0.21
C ILE A 137 4.00 3.78 0.59
N PRO A 138 3.63 4.97 1.08
CA PRO A 138 2.40 5.15 1.84
C PRO A 138 1.20 4.94 0.94
N VAL A 139 0.26 4.11 1.42
CA VAL A 139 -1.01 3.84 0.73
C VAL A 139 -2.09 4.75 1.32
N ILE A 140 -2.81 5.46 0.47
CA ILE A 140 -3.90 6.36 0.84
C ILE A 140 -5.19 5.83 0.20
N LEU A 141 -6.26 5.70 0.98
CA LEU A 141 -7.58 5.40 0.42
C LEU A 141 -8.18 6.68 -0.18
N LEU A 142 -8.79 6.53 -1.34
CA LEU A 142 -9.50 7.64 -2.00
C LEU A 142 -10.53 8.28 -1.07
N ASP A 143 -11.34 7.48 -0.37
CA ASP A 143 -12.35 7.99 0.56
C ASP A 143 -11.73 8.81 1.71
N ASP A 144 -10.57 8.38 2.23
CA ASP A 144 -9.89 9.11 3.31
C ASP A 144 -9.26 10.42 2.79
N LEU A 145 -8.78 10.43 1.53
CA LEU A 145 -8.28 11.63 0.86
C LEU A 145 -9.40 12.62 0.57
N LEU A 146 -10.53 12.15 0.06
CA LEU A 146 -11.70 12.98 -0.18
C LEU A 146 -12.18 13.60 1.13
N LYS A 147 -12.27 12.80 2.20
CA LYS A 147 -12.59 13.28 3.55
C LYS A 147 -11.64 14.34 4.05
N TYR A 148 -10.33 14.19 3.80
CA TYR A 148 -9.32 15.18 4.15
C TYR A 148 -9.55 16.52 3.42
N LEU A 149 -10.06 16.46 2.20
CA LEU A 149 -10.35 17.62 1.34
C LEU A 149 -11.76 18.20 1.52
N GLY A 150 -12.53 17.72 2.50
CA GLY A 150 -13.91 18.18 2.75
C GLY A 150 -14.96 17.57 1.82
N CYS A 151 -14.60 16.50 1.12
CA CYS A 151 -15.44 15.69 0.23
C CYS A 151 -15.75 14.32 0.88
#